data_AF-A0A7T6Z2W7-F1
#
_entry.id   AF-A0A7T6Z2W7-F1
#
_cell.length_a   1.000
_cell.length_b   1.000
_cell.length_c   1.000
_cell.angle_alpha   90.00
_cell.angle_beta   90.00
_cell.angle_gamma   90.00
#
_symmetry.space_group_name_H-M   'P 1'
#
loop_
_entity.id
_entity.type
_entity.pdbx_description
1 polymer ?
#
loop_
_entity_poly.entity_id
_entity_poly.type
_entity_poly.pdbx_seq_one_letter_code
_entity_poly.pdbx_strand_id
1 'polypeptide(L)'
;MTKARNSNNMFDPVQVEVMWNRLITNLEEQAKTLIRTSFSNILSDAGDLSAGLFDSHGNMIAQANTGTPGHINTMALGVRHFLDKFPSERLNPGDVLIGNNPYEISGHLLDVTIVTPVFNDDNLIGYFASTCHVTDIGG
;
A
#
# COMPACT_ATOMS: atom_id res chain seq x y z
N MET A 1 46.22 -3.37 13.26
CA MET A 1 45.76 -1.97 13.47
C MET A 1 44.30 -1.88 13.08
N THR A 2 43.44 -1.81 14.09
CA THR A 2 41.98 -1.86 14.02
C THR A 2 41.46 -0.52 13.49
N LYS A 3 40.85 -0.48 12.30
CA LYS A 3 40.09 0.69 11.87
C LYS A 3 38.79 0.72 12.66
N ALA A 4 38.67 1.70 13.55
CA ALA A 4 37.43 2.04 14.24
C ALA A 4 36.32 2.27 13.21
N ARG A 5 35.20 1.55 13.34
CA ARG A 5 33.95 1.84 12.65
C ARG A 5 33.42 3.15 13.22
N ASN A 6 33.46 4.21 12.42
CA ASN A 6 32.81 5.47 12.77
C ASN A 6 31.29 5.27 12.71
N SER A 7 30.65 5.47 13.86
CA SER A 7 29.21 5.45 14.08
C SER A 7 28.57 6.76 13.62
N ASN A 8 28.53 6.98 12.30
CA ASN A 8 27.57 7.88 11.66
C ASN A 8 26.75 7.02 10.70
N ASN A 9 25.54 6.63 11.12
CA ASN A 9 24.52 5.93 10.33
C ASN A 9 24.01 6.83 9.19
N MET A 10 24.88 7.24 8.28
CA MET A 10 24.47 7.88 7.04
C MET A 10 24.28 6.76 6.03
N PHE A 11 23.03 6.54 5.61
CA PHE A 11 22.75 5.59 4.55
C PHE A 11 23.57 5.96 3.32
N ASP A 12 24.25 4.98 2.73
CA ASP A 12 24.98 5.17 1.46
C ASP A 12 23.97 5.61 0.39
N PRO A 13 24.16 6.77 -0.28
CA PRO A 13 23.24 7.25 -1.31
C PRO A 13 22.95 6.22 -2.39
N VAL A 14 23.93 5.38 -2.75
CA VAL A 14 23.73 4.31 -3.73
C VAL A 14 22.78 3.25 -3.18
N GLN A 15 22.92 2.88 -1.90
CA GLN A 15 22.01 1.93 -1.26
C GLN A 15 20.59 2.48 -1.15
N VAL A 16 20.43 3.76 -0.80
CA VAL A 16 19.11 4.42 -0.76
C VAL A 16 18.44 4.36 -2.12
N GLU A 17 19.15 4.73 -3.17
CA GLU A 17 18.61 4.72 -4.53
C GLU A 17 18.21 3.31 -4.98
N VAL A 18 19.03 2.29 -4.68
CA VAL A 18 18.70 0.89 -4.98
C VAL A 18 17.47 0.43 -4.20
N MET A 19 17.35 0.80 -2.91
CA MET A 19 16.17 0.46 -2.11
C MET A 19 14.92 1.16 -2.64
N TRP A 20 15.01 2.46 -2.94
CA TRP A 20 13.89 3.24 -3.48
C TRP A 20 13.35 2.63 -4.77
N ASN A 21 14.23 2.32 -5.74
CA ASN A 21 13.83 1.69 -7.00
C ASN A 21 13.16 0.33 -6.78
N ARG A 22 13.59 -0.45 -5.77
CA ARG A 22 12.95 -1.73 -5.43
C ARG A 22 11.55 -1.54 -4.86
N LEU A 23 11.34 -0.55 -3.99
CA LEU A 23 10.01 -0.25 -3.44
C LEU A 23 9.03 0.15 -4.55
N ILE A 24 9.45 1.05 -5.43
CA ILE A 24 8.63 1.47 -6.58
C ILE A 24 8.35 0.28 -7.50
N THR A 25 9.37 -0.52 -7.84
CA THR A 25 9.18 -1.69 -8.71
C THR A 25 8.19 -2.70 -8.12
N ASN A 26 8.24 -2.97 -6.82
CA ASN A 26 7.29 -3.90 -6.18
C ASN A 26 5.85 -3.41 -6.31
N LEU A 27 5.62 -2.10 -6.14
CA LEU A 27 4.29 -1.50 -6.25
C LEU A 27 3.79 -1.47 -7.71
N GLU A 28 4.67 -1.22 -8.67
CA GLU A 28 4.34 -1.34 -10.10
C GLU A 28 3.97 -2.77 -10.48
N GLU A 29 4.70 -3.77 -9.96
CA GLU A 29 4.35 -5.17 -10.21
C GLU A 29 3.05 -5.59 -9.52
N GLN A 30 2.76 -5.05 -8.33
CA GLN A 30 1.44 -5.22 -7.68
C GLN A 30 0.33 -4.67 -8.57
N ALA A 31 0.46 -3.42 -9.04
CA ALA A 31 -0.52 -2.78 -9.92
C ALA A 31 -0.70 -3.57 -11.23
N LYS A 32 0.40 -3.94 -11.91
CA LYS A 32 0.35 -4.75 -13.14
C LYS A 32 -0.29 -6.12 -12.92
N THR A 33 -0.05 -6.74 -11.77
CA THR A 33 -0.67 -8.02 -11.42
C THR A 33 -2.18 -7.85 -11.34
N LEU A 34 -2.67 -6.83 -10.61
CA LEU A 34 -4.09 -6.51 -10.51
C LEU A 34 -4.74 -6.28 -11.88
N ILE A 35 -4.10 -5.50 -12.76
CA ILE A 35 -4.56 -5.26 -14.14
C ILE A 35 -4.69 -6.58 -14.90
N ARG A 36 -3.65 -7.43 -14.87
CA ARG A 36 -3.59 -8.68 -15.65
C ARG A 36 -4.51 -9.78 -15.16
N THR A 37 -4.86 -9.77 -13.87
CA THR A 37 -5.76 -10.76 -13.28
C THR A 37 -7.20 -10.28 -13.17
N SER A 38 -7.47 -9.02 -13.50
CA SER A 38 -8.82 -8.46 -13.45
C SER A 38 -9.68 -8.98 -14.60
N PHE A 39 -10.93 -9.33 -14.28
CA PHE A 39 -11.99 -9.57 -15.27
C PHE A 39 -12.79 -8.29 -15.62
N SER A 40 -12.53 -7.18 -14.92
CA SER A 40 -13.19 -5.89 -15.15
C SER A 40 -12.33 -5.01 -16.06
N ASN A 41 -12.92 -4.54 -17.16
CA ASN A 41 -12.28 -3.59 -18.09
C ASN A 41 -11.96 -2.25 -17.42
N ILE A 42 -12.61 -1.90 -16.32
CA ILE A 42 -12.27 -0.70 -15.54
C ILE A 42 -10.84 -0.80 -14.98
N LEU A 43 -10.42 -2.00 -14.59
CA LEU A 43 -9.05 -2.24 -14.14
C LEU A 43 -8.14 -2.64 -15.30
N SER A 44 -8.56 -3.61 -16.13
CA SER A 44 -7.66 -4.20 -17.13
C SER A 44 -7.33 -3.24 -18.28
N ASP A 45 -8.26 -2.35 -18.63
CA ASP A 45 -8.13 -1.46 -19.79
C ASP A 45 -8.00 0.01 -19.35
N ALA A 46 -8.84 0.47 -18.42
CA ALA A 46 -8.82 1.86 -17.96
C ALA A 46 -7.80 2.12 -16.84
N GLY A 47 -7.32 1.08 -16.15
CA GLY A 47 -6.29 1.20 -15.11
C GLY A 47 -6.78 1.93 -13.85
N ASP A 48 -8.07 1.89 -13.54
CA ASP A 48 -8.65 2.59 -12.39
C ASP A 48 -8.41 1.82 -11.07
N LEU A 49 -7.15 1.82 -10.66
CA LEU A 49 -6.66 1.22 -9.43
C LEU A 49 -5.46 1.99 -8.90
N SER A 50 -5.08 1.70 -7.65
CA SER A 50 -3.82 2.16 -7.06
C SER A 50 -3.21 1.11 -6.15
N ALA A 51 -1.92 1.23 -5.91
CA ALA A 51 -1.16 0.39 -4.99
C ALA A 51 -0.23 1.27 -4.14
N GLY A 52 -0.15 0.99 -2.84
CA GLY A 52 0.64 1.77 -1.88
C GLY A 52 1.35 0.92 -0.84
N LEU A 53 2.49 1.40 -0.38
CA LEU A 53 3.27 0.86 0.73
C LEU A 53 3.26 1.86 1.89
N PHE A 54 3.05 1.35 3.10
CA PHE A 54 2.91 2.14 4.31
C PHE A 54 3.86 1.65 5.40
N ASP A 55 4.33 2.57 6.24
CA ASP A 55 5.05 2.23 7.46
C ASP A 55 4.12 1.63 8.53
N SER A 56 4.68 1.17 9.65
CA SER A 56 3.91 0.57 10.75
C SER A 56 2.92 1.54 11.42
N HIS A 57 3.03 2.84 11.18
CA HIS A 57 2.12 3.88 11.68
C HIS A 57 1.06 4.29 10.64
N GLY A 58 1.01 3.62 9.48
CA GLY A 58 0.07 3.92 8.41
C GLY A 58 0.42 5.19 7.62
N ASN A 59 1.68 5.63 7.62
CA ASN A 59 2.13 6.69 6.70
C ASN A 59 2.54 6.07 5.36
N MET A 60 2.01 6.60 4.26
CA MET A 60 2.41 6.16 2.92
C MET A 60 3.89 6.50 2.65
N ILE A 61 4.68 5.48 2.32
CA ILE A 61 6.10 5.60 1.96
C ILE A 61 6.27 5.72 0.45
N ALA A 62 5.56 4.88 -0.30
CA ALA A 62 5.70 4.74 -1.73
C ALA A 62 4.37 4.30 -2.35
N GLN A 63 4.20 4.55 -3.64
CA GLN A 63 2.99 4.23 -4.38
C GLN A 63 3.32 3.94 -5.85
N ALA A 64 2.47 3.17 -6.53
CA ALA A 64 2.64 2.90 -7.97
C ALA A 64 2.30 4.15 -8.79
N ASN A 65 3.06 4.46 -9.83
CA ASN A 65 2.82 5.61 -10.70
C ASN A 65 1.53 5.47 -11.52
N THR A 66 1.04 4.25 -11.68
CA THR A 66 -0.22 3.92 -12.35
C THR A 66 -1.46 4.34 -11.56
N GLY A 67 -1.31 4.72 -10.28
CA GLY A 67 -2.44 5.11 -9.45
C GLY A 67 -3.11 6.41 -9.92
N THR A 68 -4.45 6.44 -9.92
CA THR A 68 -5.18 7.69 -10.17
C THR A 68 -5.04 8.62 -8.95
N PRO A 69 -4.91 9.95 -9.14
CA PRO A 69 -4.77 10.88 -8.01
C PRO A 69 -5.93 10.83 -7.00
N GLY A 70 -7.13 10.45 -7.47
CA GLY A 70 -8.31 10.24 -6.63
C GLY A 70 -8.11 9.11 -5.62
N HIS A 71 -7.55 7.98 -6.05
CA HIS A 71 -7.30 6.84 -5.17
C HIS A 71 -6.10 7.04 -4.26
N ILE A 72 -4.98 7.55 -4.78
CA ILE A 72 -3.73 7.61 -4.01
C ILE A 72 -3.87 8.54 -2.81
N ASN A 73 -4.45 9.72 -3.03
CA ASN A 73 -4.57 10.72 -1.98
C ASN A 73 -5.55 10.28 -0.89
N THR A 74 -6.64 9.64 -1.29
CA THR A 74 -7.65 9.15 -0.36
C THR A 74 -7.12 7.93 0.41
N MET A 75 -6.45 6.99 -0.26
CA MET A 75 -5.77 5.85 0.37
C MET A 75 -4.67 6.28 1.37
N ALA A 76 -3.91 7.33 1.07
CA ALA A 76 -2.88 7.87 1.97
C ALA A 76 -3.42 8.32 3.34
N LEU A 77 -4.70 8.68 3.40
CA LEU A 77 -5.41 9.01 4.64
C LEU A 77 -6.23 7.82 5.14
N GLY A 78 -6.89 7.10 4.23
CA GLY A 78 -7.83 6.02 4.48
C GLY A 78 -7.25 4.83 5.23
N VAL A 79 -5.98 4.49 4.99
CA VAL A 79 -5.32 3.37 5.70
C VAL A 79 -5.34 3.58 7.21
N ARG A 80 -5.20 4.81 7.71
CA ARG A 80 -5.23 5.07 9.16
C ARG A 80 -6.57 4.73 9.78
N HIS A 81 -7.69 4.89 9.07
CA HIS A 81 -9.01 4.49 9.57
C HIS A 81 -9.14 2.98 9.78
N PHE A 82 -8.46 2.17 8.95
CA PHE A 82 -8.36 0.74 9.20
C PHE A 82 -7.59 0.46 10.49
N LEU A 83 -6.47 1.15 10.70
CA LEU A 83 -5.60 0.93 11.87
C LEU A 83 -6.24 1.42 13.18
N ASP A 84 -7.03 2.48 13.14
CA ASP A 84 -7.81 2.95 14.29
C ASP A 84 -8.83 1.90 14.74
N LYS A 85 -9.44 1.19 13.77
CA LYS A 85 -10.44 0.15 14.03
C LYS A 85 -9.83 -1.21 14.36
N PHE A 86 -8.69 -1.51 13.74
CA PHE A 86 -7.93 -2.75 13.87
C PHE A 86 -6.47 -2.41 14.23
N PRO A 87 -6.21 -2.08 15.51
CA PRO A 87 -4.88 -1.73 15.95
C PRO A 87 -3.91 -2.91 15.80
N SER A 88 -2.62 -2.61 15.69
CA SER A 88 -1.57 -3.57 15.32
C SER A 88 -1.51 -4.79 16.24
N GLU A 89 -1.84 -4.66 17.52
CA GLU A 89 -1.84 -5.77 18.49
C GLU A 89 -2.94 -6.80 18.22
N ARG A 90 -3.92 -6.47 17.36
CA ARG A 90 -5.00 -7.37 16.95
C ARG A 90 -4.76 -8.02 15.59
N LEU A 91 -3.69 -7.64 14.90
CA LEU A 91 -3.34 -8.16 13.57
C LEU A 91 -2.34 -9.30 13.68
N ASN A 92 -2.52 -10.31 12.85
CA ASN A 92 -1.67 -11.47 12.74
C ASN A 92 -1.18 -11.66 11.30
N PRO A 93 -0.06 -12.38 11.09
CA PRO A 93 0.36 -12.77 9.75
C PRO A 93 -0.76 -13.49 8.99
N GLY A 94 -1.08 -12.99 7.78
CA GLY A 94 -2.13 -13.54 6.92
C GLY A 94 -3.48 -12.83 7.03
N ASP A 95 -3.66 -11.90 7.97
CA ASP A 95 -4.87 -11.06 8.02
C ASP A 95 -4.98 -10.18 6.77
N VAL A 96 -6.21 -9.86 6.39
CA VAL A 96 -6.54 -8.95 5.28
C VAL A 96 -7.69 -8.07 5.73
N LEU A 97 -7.51 -6.76 5.65
CA LEU A 97 -8.55 -5.77 5.94
C LEU A 97 -9.17 -5.28 4.63
N ILE A 98 -10.49 -5.16 4.59
CA ILE A 98 -11.23 -4.75 3.39
C ILE A 98 -12.27 -3.70 3.78
N GLY A 99 -12.40 -2.65 2.99
CA GLY A 99 -13.39 -1.60 3.23
C GLY A 99 -13.60 -0.71 2.00
N ASN A 100 -14.75 -0.04 1.98
CA ASN A 100 -15.17 0.84 0.90
C ASN A 100 -16.02 2.02 1.42
N ASN A 101 -15.83 2.41 2.69
CA ASN A 101 -16.56 3.52 3.27
C ASN A 101 -16.21 4.82 2.52
N PRO A 102 -17.17 5.46 1.82
CA PRO A 102 -16.89 6.62 0.99
C PRO A 102 -16.39 7.82 1.78
N TYR A 103 -16.74 7.93 3.07
CA TYR A 103 -16.35 9.06 3.91
C TYR A 103 -14.96 8.90 4.54
N GLU A 104 -14.48 7.66 4.68
CA GLU A 104 -13.22 7.35 5.35
C GLU A 104 -12.12 6.97 4.37
N ILE A 105 -12.47 6.39 3.21
CA ILE A 105 -11.50 5.67 2.37
C ILE A 105 -11.35 6.28 0.98
N SER A 106 -12.42 6.44 0.21
CA SER A 106 -12.31 6.60 -1.26
C SER A 106 -13.26 7.62 -1.90
N GLY A 107 -14.03 8.38 -1.12
CA GLY A 107 -14.90 9.44 -1.64
C GLY A 107 -16.19 8.95 -2.31
N HIS A 108 -16.26 7.68 -2.73
CA HIS A 108 -17.47 7.04 -3.25
C HIS A 108 -17.49 5.53 -3.00
N LEU A 109 -18.66 4.91 -3.11
CA LEU A 109 -18.87 3.52 -2.66
C LEU A 109 -18.17 2.45 -3.51
N LEU A 110 -17.94 2.75 -4.79
CA LEU A 110 -17.42 1.79 -5.78
C LEU A 110 -15.92 1.52 -5.68
N ASP A 111 -15.20 2.24 -4.83
CA ASP A 111 -13.77 2.03 -4.64
C ASP A 111 -13.56 1.14 -3.41
N VAL A 112 -13.04 -0.06 -3.64
CA VAL A 112 -12.75 -1.03 -2.58
C VAL A 112 -11.25 -1.01 -2.28
N THR A 113 -10.92 -0.72 -1.03
CA THR A 113 -9.54 -0.75 -0.53
C THR A 113 -9.30 -2.01 0.27
N ILE A 114 -8.21 -2.69 -0.06
CA ILE A 114 -7.66 -3.84 0.66
C ILE A 114 -6.36 -3.39 1.32
N VAL A 115 -6.18 -3.72 2.60
CA VAL A 115 -4.96 -3.46 3.37
C VAL A 115 -4.45 -4.76 3.96
N THR A 116 -3.19 -5.09 3.70
CA THR A 116 -2.53 -6.31 4.18
C THR A 116 -1.33 -5.94 5.05
N PRO A 117 -1.31 -6.32 6.35
CA PRO A 117 -0.16 -6.13 7.23
C PRO A 117 1.02 -7.02 6.80
N VAL A 118 2.22 -6.47 6.92
CA VAL A 118 3.48 -7.13 6.57
C VAL A 118 4.29 -7.36 7.84
N PHE A 119 4.71 -8.61 8.04
CA PHE A 119 5.47 -9.03 9.23
C PHE A 119 6.87 -9.51 8.87
N ASN A 120 7.82 -9.25 9.75
CA ASN A 120 9.14 -9.87 9.77
C ASN A 120 9.43 -10.43 11.16
N ASP A 121 9.65 -11.74 11.27
CA ASP A 121 9.85 -12.45 12.55
C ASP A 121 8.78 -12.07 13.60
N ASP A 122 7.51 -12.17 13.22
CA ASP A 122 6.31 -11.78 14.01
C ASP A 122 6.20 -10.30 14.39
N ASN A 123 7.13 -9.45 13.93
CA ASN A 123 7.03 -8.00 14.11
C ASN A 123 6.35 -7.37 12.90
N LEU A 124 5.27 -6.63 13.14
CA LEU A 124 4.64 -5.81 12.11
C LEU A 124 5.60 -4.70 11.65
N ILE A 125 5.93 -4.68 10.36
CA ILE A 125 6.87 -3.72 9.77
C ILE A 125 6.21 -2.69 8.83
N GLY A 126 4.95 -2.90 8.47
CA GLY A 126 4.21 -1.99 7.58
C GLY A 126 3.00 -2.65 6.95
N TYR A 127 2.48 -2.02 5.91
CA TYR A 127 1.29 -2.49 5.20
C TYR A 127 1.42 -2.28 3.69
N PHE A 128 0.86 -3.20 2.92
CA PHE A 128 0.48 -2.93 1.54
C PHE A 128 -0.99 -2.56 1.48
N ALA A 129 -1.34 -1.63 0.60
CA ALA A 129 -2.74 -1.36 0.30
C ALA A 129 -2.95 -1.28 -1.22
N SER A 130 -4.15 -1.61 -1.65
CA SER A 130 -4.60 -1.39 -3.01
C SER A 130 -6.05 -0.95 -3.02
N THR A 131 -6.36 0.05 -3.84
CA THR A 131 -7.74 0.47 -4.09
C THR A 131 -8.08 0.15 -5.53
N CYS A 132 -9.22 -0.50 -5.74
CA CYS A 132 -9.70 -0.89 -7.06
C CYS A 132 -11.16 -0.43 -7.24
N HIS A 133 -11.45 0.16 -8.39
CA HIS A 133 -12.82 0.52 -8.73
C HIS A 133 -13.61 -0.71 -9.19
N VAL A 134 -14.75 -0.98 -8.56
CA VAL A 134 -15.69 -2.02 -9.00
C VAL A 134 -16.83 -1.39 -9.80
N THR A 135 -17.38 -2.11 -10.76
CA THR A 135 -18.45 -1.59 -11.63
C THR A 135 -19.79 -1.45 -10.93
N ASP A 136 -20.01 -2.29 -9.91
CA ASP A 136 -21.26 -2.37 -9.17
C ASP A 136 -20.99 -3.04 -7.82
N ILE A 137 -21.80 -2.69 -6.81
CA ILE A 137 -21.76 -3.30 -5.48
C ILE A 137 -23.14 -3.72 -4.98
N GLY A 138 -24.14 -3.74 -5.88
CA GLY A 138 -25.53 -4.01 -5.57
C GLY A 138 -26.26 -2.86 -4.86
N GLY A 139 -27.57 -2.78 -5.10
CA GLY A 139 -28.48 -1.76 -4.56
C GLY A 139 -29.83 -1.78 -5.23
#